data_AF-A0A424MRK4-F1
#
_entry.id   AF-A0A424MRK4-F1
#
_cell.length_a   1.000
_cell.length_b   1.000
_cell.length_c   1.000
_cell.angle_alpha   90.00
_cell.angle_beta   90.00
_cell.angle_gamma   90.00
#
_symmetry.space_group_name_H-M   'P 1'
#
loop_
_entity.id
_entity.type
_entity.pdbx_description
1 polymer ?
#
loop_
_entity_poly.entity_id
_entity_poly.type
_entity_poly.pdbx_seq_one_letter_code
_entity_poly.pdbx_strand_id
1 'polypeptide(L)'
;MKSLQSASVLLAALLLPLAAPVTGNAQAQDYAQFSTDDEANNIEVFKRTSPSVVNITNARRVRSFYSLNPQDVPQGSGTGFVWDDEGHIVTNFHVVQQADRVLVTLQDGMTYDAIPVGVAPNHDLAVLKIDVEEIDLVPIVPGDSSLLEVGRKVVAIGNPFGLDTTMTVGVVSALGREIDSVTRRKIRDVIQTDAAINPGNSGGPLINSLGQLVGVNTAIYSPSGGSSGIGFAIPANTVKRIIPELIQYGRVQTPILGINLLPQPDYYRQLWNLEGVIVLDTVAGGDPERLGMRGLSRADRGRIRIGDVIVGIEGQEIRNENDLAAFLENRRAGETVTVKTRRDNRTLEYEIELQAPPAP
;
A
#
# COMPACT_ATOMS: atom_id res chain seq x y z
N MET A 1 -60.86 82.86 -45.44
CA MET A 1 -61.90 82.61 -46.47
C MET A 1 -61.62 81.24 -47.09
N LYS A 2 -62.60 80.30 -47.00
CA LYS A 2 -62.89 79.13 -47.87
C LYS A 2 -61.72 78.14 -48.17
N SER A 3 -61.86 76.82 -48.32
CA SER A 3 -62.90 75.81 -48.14
C SER A 3 -62.29 74.47 -48.61
N LEU A 4 -62.62 73.38 -47.92
CA LEU A 4 -62.84 72.00 -48.39
C LEU A 4 -61.80 71.20 -49.22
N GLN A 5 -61.45 70.05 -48.61
CA GLN A 5 -61.45 68.65 -49.11
C GLN A 5 -60.59 68.22 -50.30
N SER A 6 -59.72 67.22 -50.07
CA SER A 6 -59.89 65.87 -50.62
C SER A 6 -59.03 64.84 -49.87
N ALA A 7 -59.62 63.67 -49.61
CA ALA A 7 -58.98 62.52 -48.99
C ALA A 7 -58.11 61.76 -50.00
N SER A 8 -57.00 61.18 -49.53
CA SER A 8 -56.29 60.09 -50.21
C SER A 8 -55.77 59.14 -49.15
N VAL A 9 -56.33 57.94 -49.14
CA VAL A 9 -55.90 56.80 -48.34
C VAL A 9 -54.58 56.31 -48.93
N LEU A 10 -53.49 56.33 -48.16
CA LEU A 10 -52.27 55.60 -48.50
C LEU A 10 -52.04 54.52 -47.46
N LEU A 11 -52.12 53.28 -47.93
CA LEU A 11 -51.88 52.04 -47.20
C LEU A 11 -50.38 51.94 -46.90
N ALA A 12 -49.96 52.20 -45.66
CA ALA A 12 -48.57 51.98 -45.24
C ALA A 12 -48.39 50.50 -44.87
N ALA A 13 -47.69 49.76 -45.73
CA ALA A 13 -47.31 48.37 -45.48
C ALA A 13 -46.28 48.31 -44.34
N LEU A 14 -46.63 47.61 -43.25
CA LEU A 14 -45.70 47.25 -42.18
C LEU A 14 -44.63 46.29 -42.73
N LEU A 15 -43.39 46.74 -42.82
CA LEU A 15 -42.22 45.89 -43.05
C LEU A 15 -41.74 45.34 -41.70
N LEU A 16 -42.12 44.10 -41.38
CA LEU A 16 -41.52 43.30 -40.32
C LEU A 16 -40.12 42.84 -40.77
N PRO A 17 -39.06 42.95 -39.94
CA PRO A 17 -37.78 42.36 -40.27
C PRO A 17 -37.91 40.83 -40.16
N LEU A 18 -37.71 40.13 -41.27
CA LEU A 18 -37.52 38.69 -41.30
C LEU A 18 -36.23 38.37 -40.52
N ALA A 19 -36.37 37.85 -39.31
CA ALA A 19 -35.26 37.23 -38.60
C ALA A 19 -34.80 36.02 -39.42
N ALA A 20 -33.61 36.12 -40.01
CA ALA A 20 -32.98 34.97 -40.64
C ALA A 20 -32.78 33.87 -39.57
N PRO A 21 -33.11 32.60 -39.86
CA PRO A 21 -32.77 31.52 -38.96
C PRO A 21 -31.24 31.46 -38.87
N VAL A 22 -30.69 31.69 -37.69
CA VAL A 22 -29.31 31.36 -37.38
C VAL A 22 -29.26 29.84 -37.35
N THR A 23 -29.06 29.22 -38.51
CA THR A 23 -28.68 27.81 -38.61
C THR A 23 -27.21 27.71 -38.19
N GLY A 24 -26.99 27.76 -36.87
CA GLY A 24 -25.73 27.31 -36.31
C GLY A 24 -25.59 25.83 -36.63
N ASN A 25 -24.73 25.50 -37.59
CA ASN A 25 -24.24 24.14 -37.77
C ASN A 25 -23.49 23.76 -36.50
N ALA A 26 -24.20 23.19 -35.52
CA ALA A 26 -23.57 22.36 -34.52
C ALA A 26 -23.04 21.13 -35.25
N GLN A 27 -21.81 21.20 -35.76
CA GLN A 27 -21.10 20.00 -36.18
C GLN A 27 -21.09 19.09 -34.96
N ALA A 28 -21.69 17.91 -35.07
CA ALA A 28 -21.61 16.90 -34.04
C ALA A 28 -20.12 16.65 -33.77
N GLN A 29 -19.66 16.96 -32.56
CA GLN A 29 -18.30 16.64 -32.14
C GLN A 29 -18.10 15.12 -32.27
N ASP A 30 -17.06 14.72 -32.98
CA ASP A 30 -16.67 13.32 -33.06
C ASP A 30 -16.15 12.89 -31.68
N TYR A 31 -16.87 11.96 -31.04
CA TYR A 31 -16.49 11.45 -29.72
C TYR A 31 -15.10 10.80 -29.73
N ALA A 32 -14.64 10.28 -30.87
CA ALA A 32 -13.29 9.71 -30.99
C ALA A 32 -12.17 10.77 -30.88
N GLN A 33 -12.49 12.05 -31.12
CA GLN A 33 -11.54 13.17 -31.10
C GLN A 33 -11.77 14.12 -29.93
N PHE A 34 -12.87 13.97 -29.21
CA PHE A 34 -13.21 14.79 -28.05
C PHE A 34 -12.77 14.12 -26.75
N SER A 35 -12.03 14.86 -25.93
CA SER A 35 -11.75 14.52 -24.53
C SER A 35 -11.67 15.79 -23.72
N THR A 36 -12.24 15.79 -22.53
CA THR A 36 -11.94 16.81 -21.51
C THR A 36 -10.47 16.72 -21.06
N ASP A 37 -9.95 17.76 -20.43
CA ASP A 37 -8.58 17.75 -19.89
C ASP A 37 -8.37 16.61 -18.87
N ASP A 38 -9.41 16.28 -18.09
CA ASP A 38 -9.35 15.17 -17.14
C ASP A 38 -9.31 13.80 -17.84
N GLU A 39 -10.16 13.59 -18.85
CA GLU A 39 -10.15 12.37 -19.67
C GLU A 39 -8.83 12.21 -20.41
N ALA A 40 -8.29 13.30 -20.99
CA ALA A 40 -7.00 13.29 -21.66
C ALA A 40 -5.88 12.86 -20.70
N ASN A 41 -5.86 13.41 -19.48
CA ASN A 41 -4.88 13.02 -18.47
C ASN A 41 -5.08 11.55 -18.01
N ASN A 42 -6.31 11.09 -17.84
CA ASN A 42 -6.59 9.68 -17.48
C ASN A 42 -6.07 8.72 -18.56
N ILE A 43 -6.33 9.04 -19.84
CA ILE A 43 -5.86 8.25 -20.99
C ILE A 43 -4.33 8.24 -21.05
N GLU A 44 -3.67 9.39 -20.85
CA GLU A 44 -2.21 9.49 -20.86
C GLU A 44 -1.58 8.68 -19.72
N VAL A 45 -2.07 8.86 -18.49
CA VAL A 45 -1.61 8.11 -17.31
C VAL A 45 -1.78 6.61 -17.52
N PHE A 46 -2.93 6.18 -18.03
CA PHE A 46 -3.18 4.76 -18.30
C PHE A 46 -2.22 4.22 -19.35
N LYS A 47 -2.08 4.87 -20.51
CA LYS A 47 -1.18 4.44 -21.59
C LYS A 47 0.27 4.33 -21.15
N ARG A 48 0.72 5.25 -20.30
CA ARG A 48 2.09 5.27 -19.80
C ARG A 48 2.35 4.19 -18.74
N THR A 49 1.36 3.86 -17.92
CA THR A 49 1.56 3.01 -16.73
C THR A 49 1.09 1.57 -16.94
N SER A 50 0.10 1.33 -17.80
CA SER A 50 -0.44 -0.02 -18.04
C SER A 50 0.60 -1.04 -18.52
N PRO A 51 1.67 -0.69 -19.28
CA PRO A 51 2.73 -1.65 -19.64
C PRO A 51 3.54 -2.16 -18.45
N SER A 52 3.59 -1.40 -17.35
CA SER A 52 4.25 -1.83 -16.11
C SER A 52 3.41 -2.81 -15.29
N VAL A 53 2.13 -2.98 -15.61
CA VAL A 53 1.18 -3.74 -14.77
C VAL A 53 1.05 -5.16 -15.28
N VAL A 54 1.15 -6.13 -14.36
CA VAL A 54 1.16 -7.56 -14.68
C VAL A 54 0.05 -8.29 -13.94
N ASN A 55 -0.43 -9.39 -14.52
CA ASN A 55 -1.29 -10.32 -13.79
C ASN A 55 -0.43 -11.29 -12.97
N ILE A 56 -0.89 -11.65 -11.79
CA ILE A 56 -0.27 -12.66 -10.94
C ILE A 56 -1.29 -13.76 -10.69
N THR A 57 -0.94 -14.97 -11.11
CA THR A 57 -1.73 -16.18 -10.86
C THR A 57 -1.03 -17.04 -9.83
N ASN A 58 -1.73 -17.32 -8.74
CA ASN A 58 -1.33 -18.24 -7.68
C ASN A 58 -1.92 -19.61 -7.99
N ALA A 59 -1.06 -20.62 -8.21
CA ALA A 59 -1.48 -21.98 -8.51
C ALA A 59 -1.06 -22.96 -7.40
N ARG A 60 -1.94 -23.94 -7.13
CA ARG A 60 -1.64 -25.10 -6.30
C ARG A 60 -1.46 -26.35 -7.12
N ARG A 61 -0.51 -27.18 -6.70
CA ARG A 61 -0.27 -28.47 -7.33
C ARG A 61 -1.17 -29.53 -6.69
N VAL A 62 -2.24 -29.89 -7.39
CA VAL A 62 -3.21 -30.89 -6.95
C VAL A 62 -2.89 -32.23 -7.61
N ARG A 63 -2.90 -33.32 -6.84
CA ARG A 63 -2.87 -34.69 -7.37
C ARG A 63 -4.30 -35.20 -7.45
N SER A 64 -4.77 -35.51 -8.66
CA SER A 64 -6.10 -36.07 -8.86
C SER A 64 -6.13 -37.55 -8.48
N PHE A 65 -7.22 -38.02 -7.88
CA PHE A 65 -7.44 -39.45 -7.60
C PHE A 65 -7.48 -40.31 -8.88
N TYR A 66 -7.81 -39.71 -10.04
CA TYR A 66 -7.94 -40.39 -11.33
C TYR A 66 -6.70 -40.22 -12.24
N SER A 67 -5.71 -39.41 -11.84
CA SER A 67 -4.48 -39.17 -12.59
C SER A 67 -3.31 -39.01 -11.63
N LEU A 68 -2.33 -39.90 -11.71
CA LEU A 68 -1.10 -39.84 -10.90
C LEU A 68 -0.21 -38.63 -11.25
N ASN A 69 -0.49 -37.93 -12.35
CA ASN A 69 0.23 -36.72 -12.73
C ASN A 69 -0.30 -35.51 -11.94
N PRO A 70 0.58 -34.75 -11.26
CA PRO A 70 0.19 -33.49 -10.61
C PRO A 70 -0.31 -32.49 -11.66
N GLN A 71 -1.41 -31.79 -11.35
CA GLN A 71 -1.94 -30.68 -12.13
C GLN A 71 -1.87 -29.39 -11.32
N ASP A 72 -1.49 -28.29 -11.96
CA ASP A 72 -1.50 -26.97 -11.34
C ASP A 72 -2.92 -26.37 -11.53
N VAL A 73 -3.60 -26.05 -10.43
CA VAL A 73 -4.95 -25.46 -10.41
C VAL A 73 -4.84 -24.04 -9.86
N PRO A 74 -5.29 -23.00 -10.59
CA PRO A 74 -5.34 -21.64 -10.08
C PRO A 74 -6.19 -21.57 -8.80
N GLN A 75 -5.61 -21.03 -7.72
CA GLN A 75 -6.28 -20.81 -6.43
C GLN A 75 -6.65 -19.33 -6.24
N GLY A 76 -5.90 -18.42 -6.84
CA GLY A 76 -6.12 -16.98 -6.72
C GLY A 76 -5.47 -16.22 -7.87
N SER A 77 -5.95 -15.01 -8.09
CA SER A 77 -5.39 -14.06 -9.05
C SER A 77 -5.28 -12.69 -8.39
N GLY A 78 -4.26 -11.94 -8.77
CA GLY A 78 -4.05 -10.56 -8.35
C GLY A 78 -3.30 -9.78 -9.42
N THR A 79 -2.91 -8.57 -9.05
CA THR A 79 -2.08 -7.71 -9.89
C THR A 79 -0.70 -7.55 -9.25
N GLY A 80 0.32 -7.32 -10.07
CA GLY A 80 1.58 -6.74 -9.64
C GLY A 80 2.02 -5.67 -10.61
N PHE A 81 3.22 -5.15 -10.40
CA PHE A 81 3.87 -4.28 -11.36
C PHE A 81 5.38 -4.48 -11.38
N VAL A 82 5.97 -4.20 -12.54
CA VAL A 82 7.41 -4.22 -12.77
C VAL A 82 8.08 -3.12 -11.95
N TRP A 83 9.07 -3.51 -11.15
CA TRP A 83 9.85 -2.60 -10.31
C TRP A 83 11.11 -2.06 -11.00
N ASP A 84 11.79 -2.94 -11.74
CA ASP A 84 13.06 -2.66 -12.40
C ASP A 84 13.24 -3.53 -13.65
N ASP A 85 14.31 -3.21 -14.39
CA ASP A 85 14.69 -3.91 -15.62
C ASP A 85 15.30 -5.30 -15.34
N GLU A 86 15.57 -5.63 -14.07
CA GLU A 86 16.07 -6.94 -13.69
C GLU A 86 14.96 -7.99 -13.60
N GLY A 87 13.68 -7.59 -13.71
CA GLY A 87 12.54 -8.50 -13.64
C GLY A 87 11.99 -8.69 -12.23
N HIS A 88 12.22 -7.75 -11.32
CA HIS A 88 11.53 -7.73 -10.04
C HIS A 88 10.09 -7.25 -10.19
N ILE A 89 9.15 -8.01 -9.65
CA ILE A 89 7.72 -7.71 -9.64
C ILE A 89 7.28 -7.46 -8.20
N VAL A 90 6.62 -6.32 -7.95
CA VAL A 90 6.01 -6.02 -6.65
C VAL A 90 4.52 -6.39 -6.68
N THR A 91 4.06 -6.98 -5.60
CA THR A 91 2.63 -7.25 -5.36
C THR A 91 2.35 -7.29 -3.86
N ASN A 92 1.11 -7.62 -3.48
CA ASN A 92 0.79 -7.89 -2.10
C ASN A 92 1.19 -9.31 -1.67
N PHE A 93 1.57 -9.44 -0.40
CA PHE A 93 1.88 -10.75 0.18
C PHE A 93 0.68 -11.69 0.13
N HIS A 94 -0.53 -11.20 0.39
CA HIS A 94 -1.73 -12.03 0.37
C HIS A 94 -2.10 -12.59 -1.01
N VAL A 95 -1.60 -12.00 -2.11
CA VAL A 95 -1.80 -12.52 -3.47
C VAL A 95 -0.99 -13.80 -3.69
N VAL A 96 0.23 -13.85 -3.14
CA VAL A 96 1.19 -14.93 -3.35
C VAL A 96 1.26 -15.92 -2.18
N GLN A 97 0.56 -15.64 -1.08
CA GLN A 97 0.56 -16.52 0.10
C GLN A 97 0.02 -17.91 -0.26
N GLN A 98 0.64 -18.95 0.29
CA GLN A 98 0.23 -20.36 0.12
C GLN A 98 0.24 -20.86 -1.34
N ALA A 99 0.92 -20.16 -2.25
CA ALA A 99 1.14 -20.63 -3.61
C ALA A 99 2.17 -21.76 -3.64
N ASP A 100 1.88 -22.84 -4.37
CA ASP A 100 2.92 -23.82 -4.72
C ASP A 100 3.73 -23.34 -5.93
N ARG A 101 3.10 -22.54 -6.79
CA ARG A 101 3.69 -21.95 -7.99
C ARG A 101 3.04 -20.58 -8.24
N VAL A 102 3.86 -19.59 -8.59
CA VAL A 102 3.38 -18.25 -8.96
C VAL A 102 3.72 -18.00 -10.42
N LEU A 103 2.74 -17.58 -11.20
CA LEU A 103 2.88 -17.22 -12.60
C LEU A 103 2.63 -15.72 -12.75
N VAL A 104 3.45 -15.07 -13.56
CA VAL A 104 3.29 -13.65 -13.91
C VAL A 104 3.01 -13.56 -15.40
N THR A 105 1.91 -12.91 -15.77
CA THR A 105 1.56 -12.65 -17.17
C THR A 105 1.74 -11.17 -17.47
N LEU A 106 2.59 -10.87 -18.45
CA LEU A 106 2.86 -9.51 -18.93
C LEU A 106 1.73 -9.01 -19.84
N GLN A 107 1.79 -7.72 -20.21
CA GLN A 107 0.74 -7.08 -21.03
C GLN A 107 0.63 -7.68 -22.45
N ASP A 108 1.72 -8.25 -22.97
CA ASP A 108 1.74 -8.91 -24.28
C ASP A 108 1.13 -10.33 -24.26
N GLY A 109 0.72 -10.81 -23.08
CA GLY A 109 0.13 -12.12 -22.86
C GLY A 109 1.16 -13.22 -22.59
N MET A 110 2.47 -12.93 -22.57
CA MET A 110 3.48 -13.91 -22.20
C MET A 110 3.45 -14.18 -20.70
N THR A 111 3.51 -15.46 -20.33
CA THR A 111 3.49 -15.92 -18.93
C THR A 111 4.83 -16.50 -18.53
N TYR A 112 5.33 -16.08 -17.38
CA TYR A 112 6.61 -16.47 -16.81
C TYR A 112 6.42 -17.13 -15.45
N ASP A 113 7.28 -18.10 -15.14
CA ASP A 113 7.43 -18.59 -13.78
C ASP A 113 8.08 -17.52 -12.90
N ALA A 114 7.50 -17.30 -11.73
CA ALA A 114 7.97 -16.29 -10.80
C ALA A 114 8.48 -16.92 -9.51
N ILE A 115 9.69 -16.55 -9.11
CA ILE A 115 10.33 -17.01 -7.88
C ILE A 115 10.16 -15.94 -6.80
N PRO A 116 9.65 -16.27 -5.60
CA PRO A 116 9.63 -15.32 -4.48
C PRO A 116 11.06 -14.94 -4.06
N VAL A 117 11.40 -13.65 -4.17
CA VAL A 117 12.70 -13.11 -3.73
C VAL A 117 12.65 -12.77 -2.25
N GLY A 118 11.56 -12.13 -1.83
CA GLY A 118 11.37 -11.72 -0.44
C GLY A 118 9.93 -11.33 -0.13
N VAL A 119 9.57 -11.41 1.15
CA VAL A 119 8.22 -11.09 1.62
C VAL A 119 8.25 -10.23 2.88
N ALA A 120 7.29 -9.32 2.99
CA ALA A 120 7.02 -8.50 4.17
C ALA A 120 5.56 -8.68 4.59
N PRO A 121 5.20 -9.77 5.30
CA PRO A 121 3.82 -10.05 5.68
C PRO A 121 3.15 -8.92 6.49
N ASN A 122 3.90 -8.24 7.35
CA ASN A 122 3.37 -7.16 8.18
C ASN A 122 3.06 -5.88 7.40
N HIS A 123 3.62 -5.74 6.20
CA HIS A 123 3.34 -4.65 5.29
C HIS A 123 2.51 -5.09 4.09
N ASP A 124 2.09 -6.36 4.05
CA ASP A 124 1.38 -6.97 2.93
C ASP A 124 2.08 -6.72 1.58
N LEU A 125 3.42 -6.87 1.53
CA LEU A 125 4.22 -6.72 0.31
C LEU A 125 5.02 -8.00 0.01
N ALA A 126 5.20 -8.28 -1.27
CA ALA A 126 6.07 -9.35 -1.77
C ALA A 126 6.82 -8.88 -3.01
N VAL A 127 8.04 -9.40 -3.18
CA VAL A 127 8.84 -9.26 -4.39
C VAL A 127 9.00 -10.63 -5.02
N LEU A 128 8.67 -10.71 -6.30
CA LEU A 128 8.92 -11.86 -7.14
C LEU A 128 10.00 -11.52 -8.17
N LYS A 129 10.66 -12.54 -8.71
CA LYS A 129 11.59 -12.44 -9.83
C LYS A 129 11.06 -13.26 -10.99
N ILE A 130 11.03 -12.66 -12.17
CA ILE A 130 10.83 -13.34 -13.45
C ILE A 130 12.10 -13.22 -14.29
N ASP A 131 12.37 -14.23 -15.11
CA ASP A 131 13.49 -14.20 -16.05
C ASP A 131 12.95 -13.96 -17.45
N VAL A 132 13.37 -12.83 -18.03
CA VAL A 132 12.87 -12.31 -19.32
C VAL A 132 14.08 -12.07 -20.20
N GLU A 133 14.17 -12.78 -21.33
CA GLU A 133 15.37 -12.74 -22.20
C GLU A 133 15.23 -11.78 -23.39
N GLU A 134 14.00 -11.51 -23.84
CA GLU A 134 13.74 -10.87 -25.15
C GLU A 134 12.76 -9.69 -25.12
N ILE A 135 12.39 -9.19 -23.93
CA ILE A 135 11.41 -8.11 -23.78
C ILE A 135 11.97 -7.00 -22.90
N ASP A 136 11.86 -5.77 -23.38
CA ASP A 136 12.10 -4.57 -22.58
C ASP A 136 10.96 -4.42 -21.57
N LEU A 137 11.28 -4.69 -20.31
CA LEU A 137 10.38 -4.40 -19.20
C LEU A 137 10.17 -2.89 -19.10
N VAL A 138 8.98 -2.48 -18.61
CA VAL A 138 8.66 -1.08 -18.36
C VAL A 138 8.52 -0.88 -16.86
N PRO A 139 9.58 -0.50 -16.13
CA PRO A 139 9.50 -0.24 -14.70
C PRO A 139 8.51 0.86 -14.37
N ILE A 140 7.77 0.67 -13.29
CA ILE A 140 6.91 1.73 -12.77
C ILE A 140 7.74 2.91 -12.26
N VAL A 141 7.28 4.13 -12.47
CA VAL A 141 7.97 5.32 -11.95
C VAL A 141 7.56 5.58 -10.49
N PRO A 142 8.48 5.49 -9.51
CA PRO A 142 8.14 5.75 -8.11
C PRO A 142 7.83 7.24 -7.88
N GLY A 143 6.73 7.53 -7.19
CA GLY A 143 6.38 8.87 -6.72
C GLY A 143 6.76 9.11 -5.26
N ASP A 144 6.29 10.23 -4.71
CA ASP A 144 6.39 10.56 -3.28
C ASP A 144 5.00 10.64 -2.67
N SER A 145 4.67 9.67 -1.82
CA SER A 145 3.37 9.61 -1.16
C SER A 145 3.20 10.66 -0.06
N SER A 146 4.27 11.30 0.41
CA SER A 146 4.21 12.38 1.41
C SER A 146 3.64 13.69 0.86
N LEU A 147 3.63 13.83 -0.48
CA LEU A 147 3.06 14.98 -1.20
C LEU A 147 1.57 14.82 -1.50
N LEU A 148 0.95 13.71 -1.09
CA LEU A 148 -0.48 13.51 -1.26
C LEU A 148 -1.28 14.44 -0.35
N GLU A 149 -2.40 14.90 -0.87
CA GLU A 149 -3.39 15.68 -0.15
C GLU A 149 -4.77 15.09 -0.41
N VAL A 150 -5.66 15.18 0.58
CA VAL A 150 -7.06 14.77 0.40
C VAL A 150 -7.68 15.57 -0.75
N GLY A 151 -8.36 14.87 -1.67
CA GLY A 151 -8.94 15.44 -2.89
C GLY A 151 -8.06 15.34 -4.14
N ARG A 152 -6.79 14.93 -4.01
CA ARG A 152 -5.93 14.66 -5.20
C ARG A 152 -6.47 13.47 -5.98
N LYS A 153 -6.55 13.60 -7.31
CA LYS A 153 -6.90 12.49 -8.20
C LYS A 153 -5.89 11.35 -8.07
N VAL A 154 -6.41 10.14 -8.01
CA VAL A 154 -5.64 8.90 -8.05
C VAL A 154 -6.31 7.91 -9.01
N VAL A 155 -5.48 7.08 -9.61
CA VAL A 155 -5.87 6.07 -10.59
C VAL A 155 -5.36 4.71 -10.10
N ALA A 156 -6.27 3.77 -9.86
CA ALA A 156 -5.91 2.39 -9.55
C ALA A 156 -5.93 1.57 -10.83
N ILE A 157 -4.84 0.86 -11.10
CA ILE A 157 -4.68 0.03 -12.29
C ILE A 157 -4.54 -1.43 -11.85
N GLY A 158 -5.24 -2.34 -12.53
CA GLY A 158 -5.25 -3.77 -12.21
C GLY A 158 -5.31 -4.65 -13.45
N ASN A 159 -4.74 -5.84 -13.41
CA ASN A 159 -4.89 -6.87 -14.44
C ASN A 159 -5.44 -8.16 -13.82
N PRO A 160 -6.75 -8.22 -13.48
CA PRO A 160 -7.34 -9.35 -12.74
C PRO A 160 -7.29 -10.69 -13.46
N PHE A 161 -7.28 -10.71 -14.79
CA PHE A 161 -7.52 -11.92 -15.58
C PHE A 161 -6.42 -12.21 -16.61
N GLY A 162 -5.36 -11.39 -16.69
CA GLY A 162 -4.30 -11.55 -17.68
C GLY A 162 -4.73 -11.27 -19.13
N LEU A 163 -5.93 -10.71 -19.33
CA LEU A 163 -6.50 -10.45 -20.65
C LEU A 163 -6.59 -8.95 -20.96
N ASP A 164 -6.98 -8.14 -19.96
CA ASP A 164 -7.11 -6.69 -20.12
C ASP A 164 -6.80 -5.98 -18.80
N THR A 165 -6.06 -4.87 -18.90
CA THR A 165 -5.80 -3.98 -17.78
C THR A 165 -7.01 -3.09 -17.54
N THR A 166 -7.50 -3.09 -16.30
CA THR A 166 -8.60 -2.26 -15.80
C THR A 166 -8.06 -0.98 -15.17
N MET A 167 -8.88 0.07 -15.23
CA MET A 167 -8.60 1.36 -14.59
C MET A 167 -9.82 1.80 -13.78
N THR A 168 -9.58 2.23 -12.54
CA THR A 168 -10.58 2.93 -11.72
C THR A 168 -10.00 4.26 -11.26
N VAL A 169 -10.80 5.31 -11.31
CA VAL A 169 -10.38 6.67 -10.97
C VAL A 169 -11.14 7.10 -9.71
N GLY A 170 -10.46 7.83 -8.84
CA GLY A 170 -11.03 8.43 -7.65
C GLY A 170 -10.11 9.51 -7.11
N VAL A 171 -10.26 9.81 -5.83
CA VAL A 171 -9.43 10.76 -5.11
C VAL A 171 -8.82 10.12 -3.86
N VAL A 172 -7.78 10.76 -3.32
CA VAL A 172 -7.35 10.52 -1.94
C VAL A 172 -8.47 10.98 -1.02
N SER A 173 -9.10 10.04 -0.32
CA SER A 173 -10.19 10.32 0.63
C SER A 173 -9.69 10.61 2.04
N ALA A 174 -8.57 9.99 2.44
CA ALA A 174 -7.90 10.24 3.72
C ALA A 174 -6.45 9.75 3.68
N LEU A 175 -5.64 10.23 4.63
CA LEU A 175 -4.25 9.82 4.85
C LEU A 175 -4.05 9.46 6.33
N GLY A 176 -3.00 8.70 6.65
CA GLY A 176 -2.67 8.39 8.05
C GLY A 176 -3.59 7.35 8.70
N ARG A 177 -4.30 6.54 7.92
CA ARG A 177 -5.21 5.50 8.44
C ARG A 177 -4.44 4.25 8.82
N GLU A 178 -5.05 3.42 9.66
CA GLU A 178 -4.53 2.10 10.01
C GLU A 178 -5.50 1.01 9.57
N ILE A 179 -4.97 -0.07 9.00
CA ILE A 179 -5.74 -1.26 8.61
C ILE A 179 -5.10 -2.51 9.19
N ASP A 180 -5.85 -3.60 9.30
CA ASP A 180 -5.31 -4.89 9.71
C ASP A 180 -4.69 -5.62 8.50
N SER A 181 -3.42 -6.01 8.62
CA SER A 181 -2.76 -6.96 7.73
C SER A 181 -3.37 -8.36 7.88
N VAL A 182 -3.07 -9.26 6.93
CA VAL A 182 -3.30 -10.71 7.06
C VAL A 182 -2.68 -11.32 8.33
N THR A 183 -1.63 -10.71 8.87
CA THR A 183 -1.02 -11.14 10.15
C THR A 183 -1.75 -10.59 11.38
N ARG A 184 -2.84 -9.84 11.19
CA ARG A 184 -3.57 -9.06 12.21
C ARG A 184 -2.75 -7.97 12.88
N ARG A 185 -1.59 -7.62 12.32
CA ARG A 185 -0.83 -6.42 12.69
C ARG A 185 -1.38 -5.22 11.95
N LYS A 186 -1.32 -4.04 12.58
CA LYS A 186 -1.74 -2.79 11.95
C LYS A 186 -0.72 -2.35 10.90
N ILE A 187 -1.17 -2.20 9.66
CA ILE A 187 -0.46 -1.43 8.63
C ILE A 187 -0.85 0.03 8.85
N ARG A 188 0.14 0.85 9.22
CA ARG A 188 -0.05 2.27 9.51
C ARG A 188 0.13 3.12 8.26
N ASP A 189 -0.34 4.35 8.36
CA ASP A 189 -0.19 5.41 7.35
C ASP A 189 -0.74 5.07 5.96
N VAL A 190 -1.72 4.16 5.88
CA VAL A 190 -2.29 3.79 4.57
C VAL A 190 -3.06 4.96 3.95
N ILE A 191 -3.03 4.99 2.62
CA ILE A 191 -3.79 5.94 1.80
C ILE A 191 -5.19 5.37 1.66
N GLN A 192 -6.21 6.17 1.96
CA GLN A 192 -7.60 5.82 1.68
C GLN A 192 -8.04 6.50 0.37
N THR A 193 -8.76 5.77 -0.47
CA THR A 193 -9.32 6.29 -1.73
C THR A 193 -10.74 5.80 -1.97
N ASP A 194 -11.51 6.54 -2.76
CA ASP A 194 -12.83 6.12 -3.28
C ASP A 194 -12.73 5.53 -4.70
N ALA A 195 -11.53 5.50 -5.29
CA ALA A 195 -11.27 4.70 -6.47
C ALA A 195 -11.64 3.25 -6.17
N ALA A 196 -12.38 2.60 -7.06
CA ALA A 196 -12.89 1.27 -6.79
C ALA A 196 -11.73 0.26 -6.67
N ILE A 197 -11.49 -0.22 -5.45
CA ILE A 197 -10.54 -1.29 -5.12
C ILE A 197 -11.34 -2.59 -4.92
N ASN A 198 -11.07 -3.59 -5.76
CA ASN A 198 -11.80 -4.86 -5.81
C ASN A 198 -10.81 -6.02 -5.97
N PRO A 199 -11.22 -7.26 -5.64
CA PRO A 199 -10.46 -8.44 -6.03
C PRO A 199 -10.10 -8.35 -7.51
N GLY A 200 -8.81 -8.28 -7.81
CA GLY A 200 -8.35 -8.03 -9.18
C GLY A 200 -7.37 -6.89 -9.36
N ASN A 201 -7.51 -5.78 -8.62
CA ASN A 201 -6.52 -4.70 -8.61
C ASN A 201 -5.65 -4.68 -7.35
N SER A 202 -5.92 -5.56 -6.37
CA SER A 202 -5.03 -5.85 -5.25
C SER A 202 -3.64 -6.26 -5.74
N GLY A 203 -2.61 -5.68 -5.14
CA GLY A 203 -1.21 -5.78 -5.54
C GLY A 203 -0.82 -4.88 -6.70
N GLY A 204 -1.79 -4.28 -7.39
CA GLY A 204 -1.57 -3.32 -8.47
C GLY A 204 -1.26 -1.91 -7.96
N PRO A 205 -0.81 -1.01 -8.86
CA PRO A 205 -0.39 0.31 -8.46
C PRO A 205 -1.56 1.30 -8.30
N LEU A 206 -1.42 2.19 -7.33
CA LEU A 206 -2.16 3.44 -7.20
C LEU A 206 -1.28 4.58 -7.73
N ILE A 207 -1.78 5.34 -8.68
CA ILE A 207 -1.04 6.29 -9.49
C ILE A 207 -1.59 7.71 -9.33
N ASN A 208 -0.73 8.72 -9.29
CA ASN A 208 -1.13 10.14 -9.31
C ASN A 208 -1.35 10.65 -10.74
N SER A 209 -1.84 11.89 -10.90
CA SER A 209 -2.04 12.52 -12.22
C SER A 209 -0.78 12.68 -13.08
N LEU A 210 0.42 12.43 -12.53
CA LEU A 210 1.69 12.47 -13.25
C LEU A 210 2.15 11.09 -13.74
N GLY A 211 1.36 10.03 -13.52
CA GLY A 211 1.77 8.67 -13.88
C GLY A 211 2.82 8.08 -12.94
N GLN A 212 2.88 8.54 -11.68
CA GLN A 212 3.83 8.05 -10.68
C GLN A 212 3.13 7.21 -9.61
N LEU A 213 3.79 6.15 -9.16
CA LEU A 213 3.34 5.29 -8.06
C LEU A 213 3.24 6.10 -6.76
N VAL A 214 2.06 6.14 -6.18
CA VAL A 214 1.82 6.71 -4.85
C VAL A 214 1.40 5.66 -3.81
N GLY A 215 1.02 4.46 -4.25
CA GLY A 215 0.86 3.32 -3.34
C GLY A 215 0.56 2.00 -4.04
N VAL A 216 0.45 0.92 -3.27
CA VAL A 216 0.06 -0.41 -3.74
C VAL A 216 -1.33 -0.72 -3.22
N ASN A 217 -2.29 -0.93 -4.12
CA ASN A 217 -3.67 -1.22 -3.77
C ASN A 217 -3.71 -2.49 -2.92
N THR A 218 -4.24 -2.40 -1.70
CA THR A 218 -4.40 -3.55 -0.79
C THR A 218 -5.87 -3.69 -0.39
N ALA A 219 -6.26 -4.89 0.02
CA ALA A 219 -7.66 -5.28 0.15
C ALA A 219 -8.46 -4.39 1.12
N ILE A 220 -9.76 -4.35 0.84
CA ILE A 220 -10.78 -3.57 1.54
C ILE A 220 -11.24 -4.25 2.84
N TYR A 221 -11.58 -3.45 3.85
CA TYR A 221 -12.49 -3.90 4.91
C TYR A 221 -13.94 -3.70 4.40
N SER A 222 -14.54 -4.73 3.82
CA SER A 222 -15.92 -4.69 3.31
C SER A 222 -16.74 -5.89 3.80
N PRO A 223 -17.84 -5.69 4.53
CA PRO A 223 -18.74 -6.78 4.94
C PRO A 223 -19.31 -7.59 3.77
N SER A 224 -19.36 -7.01 2.56
CA SER A 224 -19.93 -7.61 1.35
C SER A 224 -18.89 -8.26 0.43
N GLY A 225 -17.59 -8.04 0.66
CA GLY A 225 -16.50 -8.56 -0.20
C GLY A 225 -16.27 -7.79 -1.51
N GLY A 226 -17.08 -6.75 -1.82
CA GLY A 226 -16.88 -5.83 -2.94
C GLY A 226 -16.65 -4.38 -2.47
N SER A 227 -16.16 -3.51 -3.36
CA SER A 227 -15.91 -2.10 -3.04
C SER A 227 -17.17 -1.42 -2.49
N SER A 228 -17.03 -0.79 -1.33
CA SER A 228 -18.06 0.08 -0.73
C SER A 228 -17.70 1.58 -0.88
N GLY A 229 -16.83 1.91 -1.84
CA GLY A 229 -16.26 3.26 -1.99
C GLY A 229 -15.17 3.59 -0.96
N ILE A 230 -14.60 2.57 -0.31
CA ILE A 230 -13.50 2.70 0.64
C ILE A 230 -12.42 1.68 0.26
N GLY A 231 -11.40 2.17 -0.43
CA GLY A 231 -10.19 1.44 -0.79
C GLY A 231 -8.97 1.89 0.02
N PHE A 232 -7.98 1.01 0.15
CA PHE A 232 -6.72 1.31 0.82
C PHE A 232 -5.52 1.01 -0.07
N ALA A 233 -4.44 1.76 0.12
CA ALA A 233 -3.17 1.49 -0.51
C ALA A 233 -1.99 1.70 0.46
N ILE A 234 -1.00 0.82 0.35
CA ILE A 234 0.28 0.93 1.07
C ILE A 234 1.08 2.07 0.42
N PRO A 235 1.55 3.09 1.15
CA PRO A 235 2.19 4.26 0.56
C PRO A 235 3.48 3.93 -0.21
N ALA A 236 3.72 4.63 -1.32
CA ALA A 236 4.93 4.45 -2.13
C ALA A 236 6.23 4.68 -1.35
N ASN A 237 6.25 5.56 -0.34
CA ASN A 237 7.43 5.72 0.52
C ASN A 237 7.72 4.48 1.37
N THR A 238 6.69 3.77 1.83
CA THR A 238 6.84 2.47 2.51
C THR A 238 7.38 1.42 1.54
N VAL A 239 6.86 1.38 0.31
CA VAL A 239 7.33 0.48 -0.75
C VAL A 239 8.81 0.73 -1.08
N LYS A 240 9.20 1.98 -1.38
CA LYS A 240 10.59 2.36 -1.67
C LYS A 240 11.58 1.99 -0.55
N ARG A 241 11.12 1.96 0.70
CA ARG A 241 11.94 1.52 1.83
C ARG A 241 12.08 0.00 1.88
N ILE A 242 10.98 -0.74 1.69
CA ILE A 242 10.92 -2.19 1.92
C ILE A 242 11.47 -2.99 0.75
N ILE A 243 11.14 -2.62 -0.50
CA ILE A 243 11.48 -3.43 -1.68
C ILE A 243 12.99 -3.68 -1.82
N PRO A 244 13.89 -2.69 -1.62
CA PRO A 244 15.33 -2.97 -1.64
C PRO A 244 15.78 -3.99 -0.59
N GLU A 245 15.22 -3.95 0.61
CA GLU A 245 15.54 -4.93 1.66
C GLU A 245 15.03 -6.33 1.32
N LEU A 246 13.85 -6.43 0.70
CA LEU A 246 13.32 -7.70 0.22
C LEU A 246 14.17 -8.29 -0.90
N ILE A 247 14.64 -7.47 -1.84
CA ILE A 247 15.55 -7.90 -2.92
C ILE A 247 16.88 -8.38 -2.34
N GLN A 248 17.45 -7.61 -1.39
CA GLN A 248 18.79 -7.89 -0.87
C GLN A 248 18.84 -9.04 0.16
N TYR A 249 17.85 -9.11 1.06
CA TYR A 249 17.89 -9.99 2.23
C TYR A 249 16.72 -10.98 2.30
N GLY A 250 15.76 -10.90 1.38
CA GLY A 250 14.53 -11.70 1.40
C GLY A 250 13.52 -11.31 2.48
N ARG A 251 13.86 -10.36 3.37
CA ARG A 251 13.03 -9.91 4.49
C ARG A 251 13.40 -8.49 4.93
N VAL A 252 12.43 -7.81 5.55
CA VAL A 252 12.66 -6.51 6.21
C VAL A 252 13.65 -6.67 7.35
N GLN A 253 14.64 -5.79 7.42
CA GLN A 253 15.68 -5.74 8.44
C GLN A 253 15.23 -4.87 9.62
N THR A 254 14.27 -5.38 10.40
CA THR A 254 13.78 -4.68 11.58
C THR A 254 14.89 -4.56 12.63
N PRO A 255 15.26 -3.34 13.06
CA PRO A 255 16.28 -3.15 14.09
C PRO A 255 15.84 -3.68 15.45
N ILE A 256 16.81 -3.90 16.33
CA ILE A 256 16.60 -4.39 17.70
C ILE A 256 17.07 -3.37 18.73
N LEU A 257 16.44 -3.38 19.91
CA LEU A 257 16.84 -2.54 21.06
C LEU A 257 18.06 -3.08 21.81
N GLY A 258 18.51 -4.31 21.56
CA GLY A 258 19.54 -4.97 22.37
C GLY A 258 19.01 -5.50 23.72
N ILE A 259 17.73 -5.91 23.76
CA ILE A 259 17.11 -6.58 24.90
C ILE A 259 16.58 -7.95 24.47
N ASN A 260 16.52 -8.90 25.40
CA ASN A 260 15.73 -10.11 25.20
C ASN A 260 14.33 -9.94 25.78
N LEU A 261 13.35 -10.45 25.05
CA LEU A 261 11.94 -10.39 25.42
C LEU A 261 11.56 -11.61 26.25
N LEU A 262 10.62 -11.42 27.18
CA LEU A 262 10.11 -12.50 28.00
C LEU A 262 9.24 -13.46 27.16
N PRO A 263 9.49 -14.78 27.19
CA PRO A 263 8.58 -15.75 26.57
C PRO A 263 7.22 -15.74 27.27
N GLN A 264 6.13 -15.83 26.49
CA GLN A 264 4.75 -15.80 27.00
C GLN A 264 4.46 -14.56 27.86
N PRO A 265 4.70 -13.35 27.34
CA PRO A 265 4.65 -12.12 28.12
C PRO A 265 3.26 -11.81 28.68
N ASP A 266 2.19 -12.18 27.97
CA ASP A 266 0.80 -11.95 28.41
C ASP A 266 0.50 -12.56 29.77
N TYR A 267 0.94 -13.81 30.00
CA TYR A 267 0.74 -14.50 31.27
C TYR A 267 1.39 -13.72 32.43
N TYR A 268 2.63 -13.28 32.24
CA TYR A 268 3.39 -12.55 33.27
C TYR A 268 2.90 -11.12 33.48
N ARG A 269 2.48 -10.43 32.41
CA ARG A 269 1.84 -9.12 32.51
C ARG A 269 0.56 -9.18 33.33
N GLN A 270 -0.28 -10.19 33.10
CA GLN A 270 -1.49 -10.40 33.88
C GLN A 270 -1.16 -10.79 35.34
N LEU A 271 -0.21 -11.70 35.54
CA LEU A 271 0.20 -12.17 36.87
C LEU A 271 0.75 -11.03 37.75
N TRP A 272 1.53 -10.12 37.17
CA TRP A 272 2.16 -9.01 37.88
C TRP A 272 1.40 -7.68 37.75
N ASN A 273 0.26 -7.67 37.06
CA ASN A 273 -0.56 -6.50 36.78
C ASN A 273 0.27 -5.34 36.18
N LEU A 274 1.00 -5.65 35.11
CA LEU A 274 1.88 -4.73 34.40
C LEU A 274 1.32 -4.39 33.02
N GLU A 275 1.61 -3.16 32.58
CA GLU A 275 1.44 -2.70 31.20
C GLU A 275 2.82 -2.34 30.65
N GLY A 276 3.07 -2.69 29.38
CA GLY A 276 4.36 -2.44 28.72
C GLY A 276 5.07 -3.72 28.27
N VAL A 277 6.35 -3.61 27.89
CA VAL A 277 7.18 -4.77 27.53
C VAL A 277 8.14 -5.10 28.66
N ILE A 278 8.05 -6.33 29.17
CA ILE A 278 8.91 -6.79 30.26
C ILE A 278 10.28 -7.15 29.69
N VAL A 279 11.33 -6.48 30.17
CA VAL A 279 12.72 -6.80 29.79
C VAL A 279 13.14 -8.07 30.51
N LEU A 280 13.45 -9.14 29.76
CA LEU A 280 13.96 -10.38 30.34
C LEU A 280 15.40 -10.17 30.83
N ASP A 281 16.28 -9.73 29.94
CA ASP A 281 17.64 -9.29 30.19
C ASP A 281 18.13 -8.41 29.02
N THR A 282 19.36 -7.89 29.15
CA THR A 282 20.01 -7.03 28.16
C THR A 282 21.08 -7.81 27.42
N VAL A 283 21.27 -7.51 26.14
CA VAL A 283 22.39 -8.04 25.37
C VAL A 283 23.70 -7.47 25.93
N ALA A 284 24.65 -8.36 26.23
CA ALA A 284 25.94 -7.98 26.82
C ALA A 284 26.72 -7.02 25.91
N GLY A 285 27.27 -5.96 26.49
CA GLY A 285 27.99 -4.89 25.79
C GLY A 285 27.09 -3.90 25.03
N GLY A 286 25.78 -4.16 24.95
CA GLY A 286 24.82 -3.27 24.31
C GLY A 286 24.47 -2.05 25.15
N ASP A 287 23.89 -1.04 24.50
CA ASP A 287 23.45 0.20 25.13
C ASP A 287 22.50 -0.02 26.33
N PRO A 288 21.49 -0.90 26.27
CA PRO A 288 20.66 -1.18 27.44
C PRO A 288 21.46 -1.54 28.69
N GLU A 289 22.47 -2.41 28.57
CA GLU A 289 23.32 -2.80 29.70
C GLU A 289 24.18 -1.62 30.16
N ARG A 290 24.86 -0.95 29.23
CA ARG A 290 25.78 0.17 29.52
C ARG A 290 25.07 1.35 30.18
N LEU A 291 23.82 1.60 29.81
CA LEU A 291 23.00 2.67 30.36
C LEU A 291 22.29 2.25 31.66
N GLY A 292 22.43 0.99 32.08
CA GLY A 292 21.91 0.50 33.35
C GLY A 292 20.44 0.12 33.33
N MET A 293 19.91 -0.30 32.18
CA MET A 293 18.68 -1.10 32.13
C MET A 293 18.90 -2.43 32.84
N ARG A 294 17.82 -2.95 33.44
CA ARG A 294 17.84 -4.18 34.21
C ARG A 294 16.73 -5.09 33.72
N GLY A 295 17.07 -6.35 33.44
CA GLY A 295 16.08 -7.38 33.22
C GLY A 295 15.49 -7.96 34.51
N LEU A 296 14.79 -9.07 34.37
CA LEU A 296 14.36 -9.89 35.49
C LEU A 296 15.58 -10.43 36.25
N SER A 297 15.49 -10.42 37.57
CA SER A 297 16.52 -10.97 38.45
C SER A 297 15.91 -11.79 39.57
N ARG A 298 16.72 -12.67 40.17
CA ARG A 298 16.32 -13.41 41.37
C ARG A 298 16.67 -12.58 42.61
N ALA A 299 15.67 -12.34 43.45
CA ALA A 299 15.81 -11.76 44.78
C ALA A 299 15.92 -12.86 45.85
N ASP A 300 16.18 -12.43 47.08
CA ASP A 300 16.27 -13.32 48.25
C ASP A 300 15.03 -14.20 48.38
N ARG A 301 15.28 -15.45 48.80
CA ARG A 301 14.27 -16.51 48.96
C ARG A 301 13.59 -16.93 47.65
N GLY A 302 14.27 -16.73 46.52
CA GLY A 302 13.82 -17.22 45.21
C GLY A 302 12.71 -16.40 44.56
N ARG A 303 12.37 -15.22 45.10
CA ARG A 303 11.39 -14.31 44.49
C ARG A 303 11.96 -13.70 43.21
N ILE A 304 11.11 -13.47 42.22
CA ILE A 304 11.49 -12.72 41.01
C ILE A 304 11.40 -11.22 41.32
N ARG A 305 12.45 -10.48 41.00
CA ARG A 305 12.45 -9.02 40.99
C ARG A 305 12.32 -8.55 39.55
N ILE A 306 11.26 -7.80 39.30
CA ILE A 306 11.00 -7.15 38.01
C ILE A 306 12.00 -6.00 37.86
N GLY A 307 12.69 -5.98 36.72
CA GLY A 307 13.58 -4.88 36.35
C GLY A 307 12.82 -3.75 35.66
N ASP A 308 13.31 -3.36 34.50
CA ASP A 308 12.71 -2.37 33.63
C ASP A 308 11.54 -2.97 32.83
N VAL A 309 10.44 -2.22 32.77
CA VAL A 309 9.29 -2.48 31.89
C VAL A 309 9.18 -1.31 30.94
N ILE A 310 9.32 -1.51 29.64
CA ILE A 310 9.21 -0.44 28.63
C ILE A 310 7.75 -0.03 28.53
N VAL A 311 7.48 1.27 28.70
CA VAL A 311 6.12 1.84 28.66
C VAL A 311 5.96 2.89 27.57
N GLY A 312 7.05 3.34 26.95
CA GLY A 312 6.97 4.25 25.82
C GLY A 312 8.31 4.40 25.09
N ILE A 313 8.25 4.82 23.83
CA ILE A 313 9.42 5.16 23.02
C ILE A 313 9.09 6.39 22.16
N GLU A 314 9.93 7.43 22.19
CA GLU A 314 9.72 8.68 21.43
C GLU A 314 8.31 9.28 21.63
N GLY A 315 7.82 9.26 22.88
CA GLY A 315 6.48 9.73 23.24
C GLY A 315 5.32 8.83 22.80
N GLN A 316 5.57 7.74 22.06
CA GLN A 316 4.56 6.73 21.74
C GLN A 316 4.40 5.76 22.90
N GLU A 317 3.15 5.44 23.26
CA GLU A 317 2.85 4.47 24.32
C GLU A 317 3.10 3.05 23.81
N ILE A 318 3.85 2.27 24.60
CA ILE A 318 4.14 0.87 24.32
C ILE A 318 3.46 0.03 25.39
N ARG A 319 2.42 -0.72 25.03
CA ARG A 319 1.62 -1.52 25.97
C ARG A 319 2.00 -3.00 25.96
N ASN A 320 2.59 -3.46 24.87
CA ASN A 320 2.96 -4.86 24.65
C ASN A 320 4.03 -4.99 23.54
N GLU A 321 4.42 -6.23 23.28
CA GLU A 321 5.47 -6.60 22.33
C GLU A 321 5.09 -6.29 20.87
N ASN A 322 3.80 -6.27 20.53
CA ASN A 322 3.34 -5.87 19.20
C ASN A 322 3.50 -4.36 18.99
N ASP A 323 3.23 -3.54 20.00
CA ASP A 323 3.48 -2.09 19.92
C ASP A 323 4.96 -1.81 19.73
N LEU A 324 5.82 -2.52 20.48
CA LEU A 324 7.28 -2.43 20.32
C LEU A 324 7.73 -2.86 18.92
N ALA A 325 7.24 -4.00 18.42
CA ALA A 325 7.57 -4.46 17.09
C ALA A 325 7.12 -3.48 16.00
N ALA A 326 5.90 -2.95 16.10
CA ALA A 326 5.37 -1.96 15.16
C ALA A 326 6.14 -0.63 15.19
N PHE A 327 6.64 -0.22 16.37
CA PHE A 327 7.54 0.93 16.48
C PHE A 327 8.85 0.65 15.72
N LEU A 328 9.50 -0.48 15.99
CA LEU A 328 10.80 -0.83 15.40
C LEU A 328 10.74 -1.06 13.88
N GLU A 329 9.63 -1.58 13.34
CA GLU A 329 9.44 -1.84 11.89
C GLU A 329 9.55 -0.59 11.00
N ASN A 330 9.43 0.61 11.58
CA ASN A 330 9.56 1.89 10.88
C ASN A 330 10.88 2.63 11.20
N ARG A 331 11.81 1.97 11.90
CA ARG A 331 13.10 2.53 12.32
C ARG A 331 14.24 1.92 11.53
N ARG A 332 15.42 2.53 11.68
CA ARG A 332 16.66 2.02 11.07
C ARG A 332 17.69 1.70 12.14
N ALA A 333 18.55 0.73 11.84
CA ALA A 333 19.75 0.52 12.65
C ALA A 333 20.63 1.79 12.61
N GLY A 334 21.24 2.11 13.75
CA GLY A 334 22.01 3.34 13.98
C GLY A 334 21.16 4.55 14.41
N GLU A 335 19.83 4.46 14.39
CA GLU A 335 18.97 5.51 14.95
C GLU A 335 18.97 5.44 16.47
N THR A 336 19.17 6.59 17.14
CA THR A 336 19.03 6.70 18.59
C THR A 336 17.58 7.02 18.94
N VAL A 337 17.00 6.26 19.87
CA VAL A 337 15.63 6.46 20.35
C VAL A 337 15.59 6.57 21.88
N THR A 338 14.70 7.42 22.37
CA THR A 338 14.43 7.62 23.79
C THR A 338 13.43 6.59 24.28
N VAL A 339 13.89 5.61 25.04
CA VAL A 339 13.09 4.54 25.63
C VAL A 339 12.73 4.87 27.07
N LYS A 340 11.44 4.93 27.35
CA LYS A 340 10.88 5.17 28.68
C LYS A 340 10.51 3.86 29.35
N THR A 341 11.01 3.62 30.55
CA THR A 341 10.70 2.43 31.35
C THR A 341 10.07 2.78 32.69
N ARG A 342 9.42 1.79 33.30
CA ARG A 342 9.01 1.79 34.70
C ARG A 342 9.82 0.76 35.47
N ARG A 343 10.48 1.19 36.54
CA ARG A 343 11.25 0.33 37.46
C ARG A 343 11.17 0.87 38.87
N ASP A 344 10.88 0.00 39.85
CA ASP A 344 10.78 0.35 41.28
C ASP A 344 9.86 1.58 41.52
N ASN A 345 8.72 1.63 40.80
CA ASN A 345 7.75 2.73 40.80
C ASN A 345 8.29 4.10 40.36
N ARG A 346 9.40 4.11 39.61
CA ARG A 346 9.98 5.30 38.98
C ARG A 346 9.94 5.16 37.47
N THR A 347 9.85 6.30 36.82
CA THR A 347 10.04 6.43 35.38
C THR A 347 11.51 6.68 35.11
N LEU A 348 12.09 5.95 34.16
CA LEU A 348 13.46 6.13 33.69
C LEU A 348 13.44 6.31 32.16
N GLU A 349 14.43 7.01 31.64
CA GLU A 349 14.59 7.26 30.21
C GLU A 349 16.02 6.88 29.79
N TYR A 350 16.12 6.26 28.63
CA TYR A 350 17.36 5.73 28.07
C TYR A 350 17.46 6.13 26.61
N GLU A 351 18.53 6.78 26.20
CA GLU A 351 18.84 7.01 24.78
C GLU A 351 19.59 5.79 24.23
N ILE A 352 18.90 4.97 23.43
CA ILE A 352 19.42 3.68 22.94
C ILE A 352 19.64 3.77 21.44
N GLU A 353 20.86 3.47 20.98
CA GLU A 353 21.13 3.26 19.57
C GLU A 353 20.59 1.89 19.12
N LEU A 354 19.72 1.92 18.12
CA LEU A 354 19.11 0.73 17.54
C LEU A 354 20.14 -0.09 16.78
N GLN A 355 20.21 -1.39 17.06
CA GLN A 355 21.17 -2.28 16.43
C GLN A 355 20.56 -2.99 15.23
N ALA A 356 21.40 -3.36 14.26
CA ALA A 356 20.97 -4.22 13.17
C ALA A 356 20.50 -5.58 13.72
N PRO A 357 19.48 -6.21 13.12
CA PRO A 357 19.11 -7.57 13.51
C PRO A 357 20.28 -8.52 13.27
N PRO A 358 20.37 -9.64 14.01
CA PRO A 358 21.38 -10.65 13.75
C PRO A 358 21.28 -11.16 12.30
N ALA A 359 22.43 -11.44 11.69
CA ALA A 359 22.47 -12.10 10.39
C ALA A 359 21.67 -13.42 10.46
N PRO A 360 20.91 -13.76 9.39
CA PRO A 360 20.08 -14.98 9.34
C PRO A 360 20.86 -16.27 9.56
#